data_AF-A0A9D8NV81-F1
#
_entry.id   AF-A0A9D8NV81-F1
#
_cell.length_a   1.000
_cell.length_b   1.000
_cell.length_c   1.000
_cell.angle_alpha   90.00
_cell.angle_beta   90.00
_cell.angle_gamma   90.00
#
_symmetry.space_group_name_H-M   'P 1'
#
loop_
_entity.id
_entity.type
_entity.pdbx_description
1 polymer ?
#
loop_
_entity_poly.entity_id
_entity_poly.type
_entity_poly.pdbx_seq_one_letter_code
_entity_poly.pdbx_strand_id
1 'polypeptide(L)'
;MSALASRSITTRRRGAALLLALFAMAVLGTAGYAFVAGRDHAVLAGRSAAAVNEARVLAESGLSLSKEILKSSDSQWRTKHVQGVLLDNYALDGGTIKVDLVDINKRAANPNGNILPDATTTEVEIGVTSTKGASQFRS
;
A
#
# COMPACT_ATOMS: atom_id res chain seq x y z
N MET A 1 78.96 9.64 -38.46
CA MET A 1 78.69 10.34 -37.18
C MET A 1 77.18 10.34 -37.00
N SER A 2 76.68 9.50 -36.09
CA SER A 2 75.25 9.24 -35.86
C SER A 2 74.99 9.31 -34.35
N ALA A 3 73.74 9.56 -33.96
CA ALA A 3 73.18 9.80 -32.61
C ALA A 3 73.04 11.29 -32.24
N LEU A 4 71.94 11.78 -31.66
CA LEU A 4 70.77 11.14 -31.06
C LEU A 4 69.66 12.21 -30.95
N ALA A 5 68.46 11.95 -31.47
CA ALA A 5 67.30 12.81 -31.21
C ALA A 5 66.69 12.40 -29.86
N SER A 6 66.83 13.26 -28.85
CA SER A 6 66.18 13.11 -27.54
C SER A 6 64.67 13.28 -27.68
N ARG A 7 63.92 12.18 -27.57
CA ARG A 7 62.46 12.18 -27.51
C ARG A 7 62.02 12.32 -26.05
N SER A 8 61.65 13.53 -25.64
CA SER A 8 61.05 13.76 -24.32
C SER A 8 59.61 13.22 -24.31
N ILE A 9 59.36 12.22 -23.47
CA ILE A 9 58.02 11.65 -23.29
C ILE A 9 57.34 12.34 -22.10
N THR A 10 56.16 12.87 -22.38
CA THR A 10 55.18 13.55 -21.54
C THR A 10 54.80 12.80 -20.26
N THR A 11 55.46 13.09 -19.14
CA THR A 11 55.15 12.56 -17.80
C THR A 11 53.99 13.29 -17.09
N ARG A 12 53.73 14.57 -17.43
CA ARG A 12 52.69 15.40 -16.77
C ARG A 12 51.25 14.92 -16.99
N ARG A 13 50.97 14.25 -18.11
CA ARG A 13 49.61 13.76 -18.45
C ARG A 13 49.21 12.49 -17.69
N ARG A 14 50.19 11.73 -17.20
CA ARG A 14 49.95 10.44 -16.50
C ARG A 14 49.42 10.64 -15.09
N GLY A 15 49.89 11.65 -14.36
CA GLY A 15 49.39 11.97 -13.00
C GLY A 15 47.95 12.47 -13.01
N ALA A 16 47.60 13.35 -13.96
CA ALA A 16 46.23 13.83 -14.13
C ALA A 16 45.27 12.70 -14.53
N ALA A 17 45.71 11.78 -15.39
CA ALA A 17 44.92 10.60 -15.77
C ALA A 17 44.65 9.66 -14.59
N LEU A 18 45.62 9.48 -13.70
CA LEU A 18 45.48 8.60 -12.52
C LEU A 18 44.50 9.19 -11.49
N LEU A 19 44.56 10.51 -11.25
CA LEU A 19 43.59 11.20 -10.40
C LEU A 19 42.17 11.17 -10.97
N LEU A 20 42.02 11.34 -12.29
CA LEU A 20 40.74 11.19 -12.98
C LEU A 20 40.19 9.77 -12.86
N ALA A 21 41.04 8.76 -12.98
CA ALA A 21 40.65 7.36 -12.81
C ALA A 21 40.17 7.07 -11.38
N LEU A 22 40.88 7.56 -10.36
CA LEU A 22 40.47 7.41 -8.96
C LEU A 22 39.16 8.13 -8.68
N PHE A 23 38.98 9.34 -9.22
CA PHE A 23 37.73 10.08 -9.09
C PHE A 23 36.57 9.35 -9.77
N ALA A 24 36.76 8.87 -11.00
CA ALA A 24 35.76 8.09 -11.72
C ALA A 24 35.39 6.80 -10.96
N MET A 25 36.37 6.11 -10.36
CA MET A 25 36.14 4.91 -9.57
C MET A 25 35.38 5.21 -8.28
N ALA A 26 35.66 6.34 -7.62
CA ALA A 26 34.92 6.79 -6.45
C ALA A 26 33.46 7.15 -6.80
N VAL A 27 33.22 7.83 -7.92
CA VAL A 27 31.87 8.17 -8.41
C VAL A 27 31.09 6.93 -8.82
N LEU A 28 31.72 5.97 -9.51
CA LEU A 28 31.09 4.69 -9.85
C LEU A 28 30.76 3.86 -8.60
N GLY A 29 31.64 3.88 -7.60
CA GLY A 29 31.40 3.20 -6.32
C GLY A 29 30.21 3.77 -5.56
N THR A 30 30.11 5.10 -5.44
CA THR A 30 28.99 5.75 -4.75
C THR A 30 27.68 5.62 -5.53
N ALA A 31 27.70 5.76 -6.86
CA ALA A 31 26.54 5.55 -7.72
C ALA A 31 26.04 4.09 -7.70
N GLY A 32 26.96 3.12 -7.70
CA GLY A 32 26.61 1.70 -7.59
C GLY A 32 25.93 1.35 -6.27
N TYR A 33 26.47 1.86 -5.15
CA TYR A 33 25.84 1.68 -3.84
C TYR A 33 24.45 2.33 -3.78
N ALA A 34 24.31 3.56 -4.29
CA ALA A 34 23.03 4.26 -4.35
C ALA A 34 22.00 3.52 -5.22
N PHE A 35 22.43 2.91 -6.34
CA PHE A 35 21.57 2.14 -7.22
C PHE A 35 21.07 0.84 -6.57
N VAL A 36 21.96 0.09 -5.90
CA VAL A 36 21.58 -1.15 -5.20
C VAL A 36 20.64 -0.84 -4.03
N ALA A 37 21.00 0.15 -3.20
CA ALA A 37 20.15 0.60 -2.11
C ALA A 37 18.78 1.07 -2.62
N GLY A 38 18.75 1.85 -3.72
CA GLY A 38 17.52 2.30 -4.35
C GLY A 38 16.64 1.14 -4.87
N ARG A 39 17.25 0.08 -5.41
CA ARG A 39 16.52 -1.10 -5.88
C ARG A 39 15.87 -1.86 -4.73
N ASP A 40 16.56 -2.05 -3.61
CA ASP A 40 16.01 -2.75 -2.45
C ASP A 40 14.82 -1.98 -1.85
N HIS A 41 14.93 -0.65 -1.77
CA HIS A 41 13.81 0.20 -1.36
C HIS A 41 12.63 0.13 -2.35
N ALA A 42 12.91 0.13 -3.65
CA ALA A 42 11.86 0.02 -4.67
C ALA A 42 11.14 -1.34 -4.63
N VAL A 43 11.86 -2.45 -4.38
CA VAL A 43 11.27 -3.78 -4.25
C VAL A 43 10.39 -3.88 -3.01
N LEU A 44 10.84 -3.35 -1.87
CA LEU A 44 10.05 -3.33 -0.64
C LEU A 44 8.78 -2.47 -0.77
N ALA A 45 8.90 -1.29 -1.37
CA ALA A 45 7.76 -0.43 -1.68
C ALA A 45 6.77 -1.09 -2.66
N GLY A 46 7.27 -1.82 -3.66
CA GLY A 46 6.43 -2.56 -4.60
C GLY A 46 5.63 -3.68 -3.92
N ARG A 47 6.24 -4.42 -2.98
CA ARG A 47 5.57 -5.49 -2.24
C ARG A 47 4.49 -4.97 -1.30
N SER A 48 4.75 -3.86 -0.58
CA SER A 48 3.74 -3.26 0.29
C SER A 48 2.58 -2.69 -0.52
N ALA A 49 2.86 -2.06 -1.67
CA ALA A 49 1.83 -1.58 -2.58
C ALA A 49 0.95 -2.73 -3.11
N ALA A 50 1.55 -3.85 -3.49
CA ALA A 50 0.80 -5.04 -3.94
C ALA A 50 -0.11 -5.58 -2.83
N ALA A 51 0.40 -5.72 -1.60
CA ALA A 51 -0.38 -6.24 -0.48
C ALA A 51 -1.53 -5.32 -0.06
N VAL A 52 -1.35 -3.99 -0.13
CA VAL A 52 -2.44 -3.02 0.05
C VAL A 52 -3.47 -3.12 -1.06
N ASN A 53 -3.04 -3.32 -2.31
CA ASN A 53 -3.95 -3.50 -3.43
C ASN A 53 -4.79 -4.79 -3.29
N GLU A 54 -4.19 -5.88 -2.82
CA GLU A 54 -4.94 -7.12 -2.53
C GLU A 54 -5.97 -6.91 -1.41
N ALA A 55 -5.60 -6.24 -0.32
CA ALA A 55 -6.56 -5.88 0.73
C ALA A 55 -7.69 -5.00 0.15
N ARG A 56 -7.37 -4.04 -0.72
CA ARG A 56 -8.38 -3.22 -1.39
C ARG A 56 -9.37 -4.03 -2.23
N VAL A 57 -8.87 -4.94 -3.08
CA VAL A 57 -9.73 -5.83 -3.88
C VAL A 57 -10.62 -6.70 -2.97
N LEU A 58 -10.07 -7.16 -1.85
CA LEU A 58 -10.82 -7.91 -0.84
C LEU A 58 -11.92 -7.05 -0.18
N ALA A 59 -11.64 -5.79 0.14
CA ALA A 59 -12.66 -4.86 0.66
C ALA A 59 -13.75 -4.58 -0.39
N GLU A 60 -13.39 -4.41 -1.66
CA GLU A 60 -14.37 -4.23 -2.75
C GLU A 60 -15.29 -5.46 -2.88
N SER A 61 -14.72 -6.67 -2.74
CA SER A 61 -15.49 -7.92 -2.68
C SER A 61 -16.39 -7.98 -1.44
N GLY A 62 -15.87 -7.59 -0.27
CA GLY A 62 -16.65 -7.49 0.97
C GLY A 62 -17.80 -6.48 0.88
N LEU A 63 -17.60 -5.36 0.18
CA LEU A 63 -18.65 -4.38 -0.08
C LEU A 63 -19.73 -4.94 -1.01
N SER A 64 -19.34 -5.69 -2.05
CA SER A 64 -20.30 -6.38 -2.93
C SER A 64 -21.15 -7.39 -2.15
N LEU A 65 -20.52 -8.22 -1.31
CA LEU A 65 -21.22 -9.16 -0.43
C LEU A 65 -22.17 -8.44 0.52
N SER A 66 -21.72 -7.35 1.14
CA SER A 66 -22.54 -6.55 2.05
C SER A 66 -23.80 -6.02 1.35
N LYS A 67 -23.65 -5.48 0.13
CA LYS A 67 -24.80 -5.02 -0.67
C LYS A 67 -25.79 -6.14 -0.97
N GLU A 68 -25.30 -7.36 -1.22
CA GLU A 68 -26.16 -8.51 -1.43
C GLU A 68 -26.93 -8.89 -0.16
N ILE A 69 -26.25 -8.92 1.00
CA ILE A 69 -26.88 -9.16 2.30
C ILE A 69 -27.96 -8.11 2.59
N LEU A 70 -27.68 -6.84 2.31
CA LEU A 70 -28.63 -5.74 2.53
C LEU A 70 -29.87 -5.83 1.63
N LYS A 71 -29.72 -6.40 0.43
CA LYS A 71 -30.81 -6.64 -0.52
C LYS A 71 -31.62 -7.89 -0.20
N SER A 72 -31.00 -8.89 0.44
CA SER A 72 -31.68 -10.11 0.83
C SER A 72 -32.75 -9.82 1.90
N SER A 73 -33.96 -10.34 1.68
CA SER A 73 -35.07 -10.24 2.64
C SER A 73 -34.81 -10.99 3.94
N ASP A 74 -33.96 -12.01 3.90
CA ASP A 74 -33.80 -12.97 4.99
C ASP A 74 -32.72 -12.55 6.00
N SER A 75 -31.85 -11.62 5.62
CA SER A 75 -30.69 -11.24 6.44
C SER A 75 -31.08 -10.49 7.73
N GLN A 76 -32.26 -9.86 7.75
CA GLN A 76 -32.71 -9.00 8.86
C GLN A 76 -31.60 -8.04 9.36
N TRP A 77 -30.78 -7.52 8.43
CA TRP A 77 -29.54 -6.80 8.72
C TRP A 77 -29.71 -5.60 9.66
N ARG A 78 -30.92 -5.02 9.68
CA ARG A 78 -31.32 -3.89 10.54
C ARG A 78 -31.32 -4.21 12.03
N THR A 79 -31.53 -5.46 12.40
CA THR A 79 -31.68 -5.88 13.80
C THR A 79 -30.71 -6.98 14.19
N LYS A 80 -30.20 -7.75 13.22
CA LYS A 80 -29.21 -8.80 13.41
C LYS A 80 -27.76 -8.32 13.24
N HIS A 81 -27.44 -7.18 13.84
CA HIS A 81 -26.05 -6.70 13.96
C HIS A 81 -25.69 -6.53 15.44
N VAL A 82 -24.40 -6.65 15.76
CA VAL A 82 -23.90 -6.36 17.11
C VAL A 82 -23.14 -5.04 17.04
N GLN A 83 -23.68 -4.00 17.68
CA GLN A 83 -23.09 -2.65 17.65
C GLN A 83 -22.82 -2.11 16.23
N GLY A 84 -23.72 -2.40 15.28
CA GLY A 84 -23.57 -2.01 13.88
C GLY A 84 -22.65 -2.93 13.06
N VAL A 85 -21.98 -3.91 13.67
CA VAL A 85 -21.17 -4.89 12.96
C VAL A 85 -22.08 -5.97 12.39
N LEU A 86 -22.08 -6.09 11.05
CA LEU A 86 -22.84 -7.10 10.32
C LEU A 86 -22.03 -8.38 10.12
N LEU A 87 -20.75 -8.23 9.77
CA LEU A 87 -19.81 -9.34 9.62
C LEU A 87 -18.57 -8.99 10.44
N ASP A 88 -18.10 -9.94 11.24
CA ASP A 88 -16.87 -9.81 12.02
C ASP A 88 -15.93 -10.96 11.71
N ASN A 89 -14.68 -10.63 11.35
CA ASN A 89 -13.64 -11.60 10.97
C ASN A 89 -14.09 -12.66 9.94
N TYR A 90 -14.95 -12.26 8.99
CA TYR A 90 -15.48 -13.18 7.98
C TYR A 90 -14.40 -13.54 6.96
N ALA A 91 -14.15 -14.84 6.77
CA ALA A 91 -13.12 -15.31 5.84
C ALA A 91 -13.59 -15.16 4.39
N LEU A 92 -12.81 -14.44 3.58
CA LEU A 92 -13.08 -14.22 2.15
C LEU A 92 -11.75 -14.14 1.40
N ASP A 93 -11.62 -14.91 0.30
CA ASP A 93 -10.44 -14.92 -0.59
C ASP A 93 -9.06 -14.98 0.14
N GLY A 94 -8.96 -15.83 1.16
CA GLY A 94 -7.73 -16.02 1.95
C GLY A 94 -7.37 -14.86 2.88
N GLY A 95 -8.24 -13.87 3.04
CA GLY A 95 -8.16 -12.83 4.07
C GLY A 95 -9.42 -12.81 4.95
N THR A 96 -9.52 -11.80 5.80
CA THR A 96 -10.71 -11.55 6.61
C THR A 96 -11.30 -10.19 6.30
N ILE A 97 -12.63 -10.09 6.39
CA ILE A 97 -13.35 -8.83 6.29
C ILE A 97 -14.18 -8.58 7.55
N LYS A 98 -14.36 -7.30 7.86
CA LYS A 98 -15.29 -6.78 8.85
C LYS A 98 -16.16 -5.74 8.16
N VAL A 99 -17.46 -5.81 8.41
CA VAL A 99 -18.46 -4.91 7.82
C VAL A 99 -19.19 -4.18 8.93
N ASP A 100 -19.03 -2.87 8.95
CA ASP A 100 -19.69 -1.95 9.86
C ASP A 100 -20.83 -1.23 9.12
N LEU A 101 -21.97 -1.08 9.79
CA LEU A 101 -23.14 -0.35 9.32
C LEU A 101 -23.41 0.84 10.23
N VAL A 102 -23.72 1.98 9.61
CA VAL A 102 -24.15 3.17 10.34
C VAL A 102 -25.35 3.81 9.64
N ASP A 103 -26.37 4.19 10.41
CA ASP A 103 -27.52 4.92 9.89
C ASP A 103 -27.14 6.38 9.60
N ILE A 104 -27.26 6.78 8.33
CA ILE A 104 -26.85 8.11 7.87
C ILE A 104 -27.77 9.20 8.41
N ASN A 105 -29.06 8.92 8.54
CA ASN A 105 -30.07 9.88 8.98
C ASN A 105 -29.92 10.14 10.48
N LYS A 106 -29.67 9.09 11.27
CA LYS A 106 -29.40 9.24 12.72
C LYS A 106 -28.11 9.96 12.99
N ARG A 107 -27.04 9.66 12.23
CA ARG A 107 -25.77 10.38 12.34
C ARG A 107 -25.93 11.88 12.03
N ALA A 108 -26.68 12.21 10.98
CA ALA A 108 -26.96 13.59 10.63
C ALA A 108 -27.80 14.32 11.69
N ALA A 109 -28.77 13.64 12.29
CA ALA A 109 -29.64 14.21 13.32
C ALA A 109 -28.91 14.41 14.67
N ASN A 110 -28.07 13.46 15.08
CA ASN A 110 -27.29 13.55 16.31
C ASN A 110 -26.00 12.73 16.20
N PRO A 111 -24.86 13.36 15.87
CA PRO A 111 -23.57 12.68 15.72
C PRO A 111 -23.07 11.99 17.00
N ASN A 112 -23.52 12.46 18.17
CA ASN A 112 -23.14 11.92 19.48
C ASN A 112 -24.19 10.92 20.03
N GLY A 113 -25.27 10.68 19.28
CA GLY A 113 -26.35 9.79 19.66
C GLY A 113 -26.13 8.35 19.21
N ASN A 114 -27.19 7.53 19.30
CA ASN A 114 -27.17 6.20 18.73
C ASN A 114 -27.27 6.29 17.20
N ILE A 115 -26.14 6.11 16.53
CA ILE A 115 -26.04 6.09 15.06
C ILE A 115 -26.23 4.68 14.47
N LEU A 116 -26.50 3.68 15.31
CA LEU A 116 -26.62 2.30 14.86
C LEU A 116 -27.94 2.08 14.11
N PRO A 117 -27.95 1.18 13.12
CA PRO A 117 -29.19 0.78 12.46
C PRO A 117 -30.19 0.17 13.45
N ASP A 118 -31.48 0.29 13.13
CA ASP A 118 -32.56 -0.45 13.76
C ASP A 118 -33.67 -0.73 12.75
N ALA A 119 -34.79 -1.27 13.21
CA ALA A 119 -35.94 -1.59 12.36
C ALA A 119 -36.48 -0.40 11.54
N THR A 120 -36.23 0.84 11.95
CA THR A 120 -36.69 2.06 11.26
C THR A 120 -35.68 2.60 10.24
N THR A 121 -34.45 2.07 10.23
CA THR A 121 -33.37 2.55 9.36
C THR A 121 -33.66 2.28 7.90
N THR A 122 -33.70 3.34 7.08
CA THR A 122 -33.92 3.26 5.64
C THR A 122 -32.62 3.29 4.84
N GLU A 123 -31.64 4.03 5.32
CA GLU A 123 -30.37 4.28 4.63
C GLU A 123 -29.20 4.03 5.57
N VAL A 124 -28.14 3.41 5.04
CA VAL A 124 -26.93 3.11 5.78
C VAL A 124 -25.68 3.41 4.98
N GLU A 125 -24.67 3.86 5.70
CA GLU A 125 -23.29 3.86 5.27
C GLU A 125 -22.65 2.52 5.64
N ILE A 126 -21.93 1.91 4.69
CA ILE A 126 -21.26 0.63 4.87
C ILE A 126 -19.76 0.89 4.90
N GLY A 127 -19.13 0.60 6.02
CA GLY A 127 -17.67 0.58 6.14
C GLY A 127 -17.17 -0.85 6.03
N VAL A 128 -16.21 -1.11 5.15
CA VAL A 128 -15.60 -2.44 5.01
C VAL A 128 -14.13 -2.36 5.35
N THR A 129 -13.72 -3.12 6.35
CA THR A 129 -12.31 -3.31 6.69
C THR A 129 -11.89 -4.70 6.26
N SER A 130 -10.79 -4.79 5.53
CA SER A 130 -10.20 -6.03 5.03
C SER A 130 -8.79 -6.20 5.58
N THR A 131 -8.42 -7.44 5.87
CA THR A 131 -7.08 -7.79 6.33
C THR A 131 -6.60 -9.00 5.55
N LYS A 132 -5.42 -8.90 4.93
CA LYS A 132 -4.75 -10.00 4.23
C LYS A 132 -3.27 -9.99 4.58
N GLY A 133 -2.81 -11.03 5.29
CA GLY A 133 -1.48 -11.05 5.89
C GLY A 133 -1.30 -9.89 6.88
N ALA A 134 -0.25 -9.08 6.68
CA ALA A 134 0.03 -7.90 7.51
C ALA A 134 -0.58 -6.59 6.95
N SER A 135 -1.31 -6.65 5.84
CA SER A 135 -1.90 -5.48 5.19
C SER A 135 -3.37 -5.35 5.53
N GLN A 136 -3.80 -4.11 5.81
CA GLN A 136 -5.17 -3.76 6.12
C GLN A 136 -5.63 -2.63 5.19
N PHE A 137 -6.87 -2.70 4.73
CA PHE A 137 -7.50 -1.64 3.95
C PHE A 137 -8.93 -1.41 4.43
N ARG A 138 -9.34 -0.14 4.54
CA ARG A 138 -10.69 0.27 4.90
C ARG A 138 -11.28 1.12 3.78
N SER A 139 -12.43 0.71 3.25
CA SER A 139 -13.26 1.49 2.33
C SER A 139 -14.43 2.13 3.04
#